data_AF-A0A924TTA0-F1
#
_entry.id   AF-A0A924TTA0-F1
#
_cell.length_a   1.000
_cell.length_b   1.000
_cell.length_c   1.000
_cell.angle_alpha   90.00
_cell.angle_beta   90.00
_cell.angle_gamma   90.00
#
_symmetry.space_group_name_H-M   'P 1'
#
loop_
_entity.id
_entity.type
_entity.pdbx_description
1 polymer ?
#
loop_
_entity_poly.entity_id
_entity_poly.type
_entity_poly.pdbx_seq_one_letter_code
_entity_poly.pdbx_strand_id
1 'polypeptide(L)'
;MDSTDNATDTSHKIAALRVLFAAVAATGLPDTVSAYNPPPPMAFCAAGTWSSRGTTPCDSASLGHFVATEGATSQTPAPLGHYVDTTGATAAKRAPLGSYVDTVGATAATLAPLGRYVDTTGASVAKLASLGSYVDTVGASAAKPAPLGRYVDTPGASVAKLAPAGYFVDKTGQSAALAAPAGRFASGLGSSASAACPTGSNSYGAGSACRRIQAGYGGAGVVTPLLDSTFGTGGSHDLGSVLPNDSVVFKVTNTSADLATTGNLTALTLRSHTFSDPGLFDLVGFTNGLELAAGGGSASLLLHAKAGLPVGAFSVILTLNTDQNADYQAAGKQFSYTFTGLHAAAVPGPGSTALLLAGLGTLALLRRRPGPPALGA
;
A
#
# COMPACT_ATOMS: atom_id res chain seq x y z
N MET A 1 23.43 83.57 42.33
CA MET A 1 22.08 84.16 42.27
C MET A 1 21.15 83.15 42.91
N ASP A 2 20.77 83.54 44.12
CA ASP A 2 19.77 83.07 45.06
C ASP A 2 18.54 82.35 44.48
N SER A 3 18.09 81.29 45.17
CA SER A 3 16.68 80.92 45.37
C SER A 3 16.60 79.67 46.24
N THR A 4 16.76 79.86 47.55
CA THR A 4 16.10 79.03 48.57
C THR A 4 14.65 79.48 48.66
N ASP A 5 13.67 78.62 48.33
CA ASP A 5 12.30 78.62 48.88
C ASP A 5 11.39 77.66 48.12
N ASN A 6 11.16 76.44 48.63
CA ASN A 6 9.88 75.72 48.40
C ASN A 6 9.59 74.55 49.36
N ALA A 7 10.19 74.52 50.56
CA ALA A 7 9.94 73.44 51.53
C ALA A 7 8.85 73.75 52.57
N THR A 8 8.21 74.93 52.48
CA THR A 8 7.27 75.44 53.50
C THR A 8 5.80 75.52 53.05
N ASP A 9 5.47 75.31 51.77
CA ASP A 9 4.07 75.36 51.27
C ASP A 9 3.30 74.02 51.39
N THR A 10 3.99 72.88 51.56
CA THR A 10 3.34 71.57 51.62
C THR A 10 2.76 71.24 53.00
N SER A 11 3.32 71.80 54.09
CA SER A 11 2.88 71.53 55.46
C SER A 11 1.61 72.30 55.87
N HIS A 12 1.33 73.46 55.26
CA HIS A 12 0.10 74.22 55.56
C HIS A 12 -1.14 73.67 54.84
N LYS A 13 -0.99 73.07 53.67
CA LYS A 13 -2.09 72.42 52.93
C LYS A 13 -2.57 71.12 53.58
N ILE A 14 -1.67 70.39 54.27
CA ILE A 14 -2.01 69.16 55.01
C ILE A 14 -2.74 69.47 56.33
N ALA A 15 -2.44 70.61 56.97
CA ALA A 15 -3.11 71.04 58.20
C ALA A 15 -4.57 71.50 57.95
N ALA A 16 -4.83 72.20 56.83
CA ALA A 16 -6.18 72.67 56.48
C ALA A 16 -7.14 71.52 56.12
N LEU A 17 -6.63 70.43 55.52
CA LEU A 17 -7.45 69.27 55.13
C LEU A 17 -7.89 68.41 56.34
N ARG A 18 -7.14 68.44 57.44
CA ARG A 18 -7.50 67.74 58.70
C ARG A 18 -8.60 68.46 59.50
N VAL A 19 -8.73 69.78 59.35
CA VAL A 19 -9.79 70.56 60.02
C VAL A 19 -11.14 70.35 59.32
N LEU A 20 -11.15 70.13 58.00
CA LEU A 20 -12.38 69.88 57.25
C LEU A 20 -13.01 68.51 57.57
N PHE A 21 -12.22 67.51 57.92
CA PHE A 21 -12.70 66.19 58.33
C PHE A 21 -13.26 66.13 59.77
N ALA A 22 -12.94 67.10 60.63
CA ALA A 22 -13.43 67.15 62.00
C ALA A 22 -14.82 67.85 62.13
N ALA A 23 -15.23 68.64 61.13
CA ALA A 23 -16.48 69.41 61.18
C ALA A 23 -17.71 68.63 60.67
N VAL A 24 -17.54 67.49 60.01
CA VAL A 24 -18.66 66.67 59.49
C VAL A 24 -19.14 65.62 60.52
N ALA A 25 -18.47 65.49 61.68
CA ALA A 25 -18.84 64.54 62.72
C ALA A 25 -19.92 65.04 63.70
N ALA A 26 -20.44 66.27 63.54
CA ALA A 26 -21.30 66.92 64.54
C ALA A 26 -22.73 67.28 64.08
N THR A 27 -23.20 66.76 62.94
CA THR A 27 -24.62 66.83 62.59
C THR A 27 -25.20 65.42 62.60
N GLY A 28 -25.90 65.09 63.69
CA GLY A 28 -26.67 63.85 63.81
C GLY A 28 -27.63 63.69 62.64
N LEU A 29 -27.40 62.65 61.84
CA LEU A 29 -28.36 62.10 60.90
C LEU A 29 -28.97 60.85 61.54
N PRO A 30 -30.29 60.65 61.44
CA PRO A 30 -30.97 59.55 62.11
C PRO A 30 -30.46 58.19 61.63
N ASP A 31 -30.14 57.33 62.61
CA ASP A 31 -29.71 55.93 62.47
C ASP A 31 -30.81 55.04 61.87
N THR A 32 -31.05 55.17 60.56
CA THR A 32 -31.69 54.12 59.77
C THR A 32 -30.91 53.89 58.49
N VAL A 33 -29.63 53.54 58.63
CA VAL A 33 -28.92 52.85 57.56
C VAL A 33 -29.33 51.38 57.66
N SER A 34 -30.35 50.99 56.90
CA SER A 34 -30.60 49.58 56.62
C SER A 34 -29.27 49.00 56.15
N ALA A 35 -28.75 47.98 56.84
CA ALA A 35 -27.48 47.36 56.49
C ALA A 35 -27.54 46.97 55.01
N TYR A 36 -26.82 47.70 54.16
CA TYR A 36 -26.62 47.30 52.78
C TYR A 36 -25.80 46.03 52.85
N ASN A 37 -26.48 44.88 52.76
CA ASN A 37 -25.82 43.63 52.49
C ASN A 37 -25.55 43.64 50.98
N PRO A 38 -24.31 43.95 50.52
CA PRO A 38 -24.02 43.87 49.10
C PRO A 38 -24.40 42.46 48.62
N PRO A 39 -25.00 42.33 47.42
CA PRO A 39 -25.17 41.01 46.84
C PRO A 39 -23.81 40.29 46.86
N PRO A 40 -23.75 38.98 47.17
CA PRO A 40 -22.48 38.26 47.21
C PRO A 40 -21.72 38.52 45.91
N PRO A 41 -20.40 38.75 45.97
CA PRO A 41 -19.61 39.10 44.79
C PRO A 41 -19.85 38.06 43.71
N MET A 42 -20.21 38.52 42.51
CA MET A 42 -20.51 37.66 41.38
C MET A 42 -19.26 36.85 41.04
N ALA A 43 -19.28 35.55 41.34
CA ALA A 43 -18.13 34.69 41.16
C ALA A 43 -18.01 34.28 39.68
N PHE A 44 -16.89 34.63 39.05
CA PHE A 44 -16.57 34.21 37.69
C PHE A 44 -16.21 32.72 37.64
N CYS A 45 -16.48 32.08 36.51
CA CYS A 45 -16.02 30.72 36.28
C CYS A 45 -14.50 30.70 36.13
N ALA A 46 -13.82 29.93 36.97
CA ALA A 46 -12.37 29.75 36.88
C ALA A 46 -11.99 29.07 35.54
N ALA A 47 -10.73 29.24 35.11
CA ALA A 47 -10.20 28.52 33.96
C ALA A 47 -10.43 27.00 34.11
N GLY A 48 -10.76 26.33 33.00
CA GLY A 48 -11.24 24.95 33.00
C GLY A 48 -12.75 24.79 33.21
N THR A 49 -13.46 25.86 33.58
CA THR A 49 -14.93 25.86 33.73
C THR A 49 -15.58 27.01 32.97
N TRP A 50 -16.83 26.85 32.54
CA TRP A 50 -17.57 27.85 31.78
C TRP A 50 -19.06 27.83 32.14
N SER A 51 -19.77 28.90 31.80
CA SER A 51 -21.23 28.95 31.83
C SER A 51 -21.70 29.94 30.78
N SER A 52 -22.96 29.89 30.32
CA SER A 52 -23.45 30.87 29.33
C SER A 52 -23.34 32.34 29.78
N ARG A 53 -23.16 32.59 31.09
CA ARG A 53 -23.01 33.91 31.72
C ARG A 53 -21.59 34.20 32.21
N GLY A 54 -20.64 33.27 32.06
CA GLY A 54 -19.27 33.39 32.57
C GLY A 54 -19.16 33.40 34.10
N THR A 55 -20.25 33.13 34.81
CA THR A 55 -20.37 33.22 36.28
C THR A 55 -21.10 32.00 36.83
N THR A 56 -20.95 31.73 38.13
CA THR A 56 -21.48 30.52 38.77
C THR A 56 -23.00 30.38 38.63
N PRO A 57 -23.55 29.14 38.53
CA PRO A 57 -22.84 27.86 38.52
C PRO A 57 -22.09 27.60 37.20
N CYS A 58 -20.94 26.93 37.30
CA CYS A 58 -20.04 26.69 36.17
C CYS A 58 -19.94 25.19 35.89
N ASP A 59 -19.95 24.85 34.60
CA ASP A 59 -19.72 23.51 34.10
C ASP A 59 -18.24 23.33 33.74
N SER A 60 -17.68 22.15 34.00
CA SER A 60 -16.32 21.84 33.54
C SER A 60 -16.27 21.76 32.02
N ALA A 61 -15.14 22.14 31.42
CA ALA A 61 -14.87 21.85 30.02
C ALA A 61 -14.98 20.33 29.77
N SER A 62 -15.73 19.92 28.75
CA SER A 62 -15.91 18.52 28.37
C SER A 62 -14.66 17.98 27.68
N LEU A 63 -14.55 16.65 27.54
CA LEU A 63 -13.50 16.03 26.72
C LEU A 63 -13.49 16.63 25.31
N GLY A 64 -12.30 16.79 24.73
CA GLY A 64 -12.12 17.47 23.45
C GLY A 64 -12.18 19.00 23.52
N HIS A 65 -12.48 19.59 24.68
CA HIS A 65 -12.59 21.05 24.84
C HIS A 65 -11.76 21.56 26.03
N PHE A 66 -11.35 22.83 25.97
CA PHE A 66 -10.62 23.51 27.04
C PHE A 66 -11.15 24.93 27.26
N VAL A 67 -10.90 25.48 28.45
CA VAL A 67 -11.24 26.87 28.80
C VAL A 67 -10.00 27.56 29.38
N ALA A 68 -9.39 28.44 28.59
CA ALA A 68 -8.10 29.05 28.94
C ALA A 68 -8.22 30.21 29.95
N THR A 69 -9.34 30.92 29.96
CA THR A 69 -9.51 32.17 30.71
C THR A 69 -10.65 32.08 31.71
N GLU A 70 -10.50 32.77 32.83
CA GLU A 70 -11.58 33.01 33.78
C GLU A 70 -12.72 33.80 33.12
N GLY A 71 -13.95 33.59 33.58
CA GLY A 71 -15.13 34.28 33.08
C GLY A 71 -15.60 33.81 31.70
N ALA A 72 -15.08 32.68 31.19
CA ALA A 72 -15.41 32.20 29.86
C ALA A 72 -16.90 31.83 29.73
N THR A 73 -17.52 32.31 28.65
CA THR A 73 -18.93 32.05 28.35
C THR A 73 -19.16 30.77 27.54
N SER A 74 -18.08 30.13 27.08
CA SER A 74 -18.09 28.91 26.28
C SER A 74 -16.77 28.15 26.42
N GLN A 75 -16.79 26.88 26.07
CA GLN A 75 -15.59 26.05 25.95
C GLN A 75 -15.03 26.02 24.53
N THR A 76 -13.72 26.01 24.39
CA THR A 76 -13.02 26.01 23.09
C THR A 76 -12.66 24.58 22.68
N PRO A 77 -13.07 24.08 21.49
CA PRO A 77 -12.65 22.76 21.04
C PRO A 77 -11.13 22.72 20.79
N ALA A 78 -10.52 21.56 21.01
CA ALA A 78 -9.12 21.32 20.68
C ALA A 78 -8.91 21.52 19.16
N PRO A 79 -7.98 22.38 18.73
CA PRO A 79 -7.70 22.58 17.31
C PRO A 79 -7.01 21.34 16.70
N LEU A 80 -6.91 21.30 15.37
CA LEU A 80 -6.13 20.26 14.68
C LEU A 80 -4.71 20.13 15.26
N GLY A 81 -4.21 18.90 15.29
CA GLY A 81 -2.94 18.57 15.93
C GLY A 81 -2.97 18.58 17.47
N HIS A 82 -4.12 18.89 18.10
CA HIS A 82 -4.25 18.92 19.56
C HIS A 82 -5.45 18.09 20.03
N TYR A 83 -5.35 17.56 21.24
CA TYR A 83 -6.42 16.78 21.87
C TYR A 83 -6.61 17.19 23.33
N VAL A 84 -7.79 16.90 23.89
CA VAL A 84 -8.07 17.04 25.33
C VAL A 84 -8.68 15.75 25.85
N ASP A 85 -7.92 15.06 26.70
CA ASP A 85 -8.24 13.76 27.30
C ASP A 85 -8.77 13.86 28.74
N THR A 86 -8.89 15.07 29.29
CA THR A 86 -9.36 15.31 30.66
C THR A 86 -10.41 16.41 30.71
N THR A 87 -11.48 16.20 31.48
CA THR A 87 -12.46 17.26 31.77
C THR A 87 -11.83 18.38 32.60
N GLY A 88 -12.33 19.60 32.45
CA GLY A 88 -11.82 20.76 33.18
C GLY A 88 -10.47 21.28 32.67
N ALA A 89 -10.08 20.92 31.45
CA ALA A 89 -8.79 21.32 30.88
C ALA A 89 -8.72 22.83 30.63
N THR A 90 -7.57 23.43 30.94
CA THR A 90 -7.27 24.84 30.65
C THR A 90 -6.56 25.04 29.31
N ALA A 91 -6.02 23.97 28.73
CA ALA A 91 -5.32 23.99 27.45
C ALA A 91 -5.45 22.63 26.73
N ALA A 92 -5.29 22.64 25.41
CA ALA A 92 -5.21 21.43 24.60
C ALA A 92 -3.78 20.87 24.55
N LYS A 93 -3.63 19.54 24.59
CA LYS A 93 -2.35 18.84 24.48
C LYS A 93 -1.97 18.67 23.01
N ARG A 94 -0.72 18.96 22.65
CA ARG A 94 -0.19 18.65 21.31
C ARG A 94 -0.13 17.13 21.11
N ALA A 95 -0.47 16.66 19.90
CA ALA A 95 -0.21 15.28 19.49
C ALA A 95 1.30 14.98 19.66
N PRO A 96 1.69 13.89 20.34
CA PRO A 96 3.09 13.52 20.50
C PRO A 96 3.69 13.04 19.16
N LEU A 97 5.02 12.91 19.10
CA LEU A 97 5.71 12.31 17.96
C LEU A 97 5.12 10.93 17.63
N GLY A 98 5.06 10.61 16.34
CA GLY A 98 4.42 9.38 15.87
C GLY A 98 2.89 9.40 15.90
N SER A 99 2.25 10.47 16.37
CA SER A 99 0.79 10.59 16.39
C SER A 99 0.32 11.91 15.77
N TYR A 100 -0.90 11.92 15.23
CA TYR A 100 -1.52 13.10 14.65
C TYR A 100 -2.96 13.26 15.14
N VAL A 101 -3.52 14.46 14.99
CA VAL A 101 -4.94 14.73 15.25
C VAL A 101 -5.54 15.45 14.05
N ASP A 102 -6.38 14.75 13.31
CA ASP A 102 -7.03 15.23 12.08
C ASP A 102 -8.44 15.79 12.30
N THR A 103 -8.93 15.75 13.55
CA THR A 103 -10.30 16.13 13.91
C THR A 103 -10.30 17.20 14.99
N VAL A 104 -11.08 18.27 14.79
CA VAL A 104 -11.30 19.31 15.80
C VAL A 104 -12.13 18.74 16.95
N GLY A 105 -11.77 19.07 18.19
CA GLY A 105 -12.43 18.54 19.38
C GLY A 105 -12.02 17.11 19.73
N ALA A 106 -10.87 16.63 19.26
CA ALA A 106 -10.41 15.27 19.53
C ALA A 106 -10.10 15.05 21.02
N THR A 107 -10.40 13.85 21.49
CA THR A 107 -10.14 13.42 22.87
C THR A 107 -8.83 12.65 23.02
N ALA A 108 -8.22 12.23 21.91
CA ALA A 108 -6.96 11.49 21.85
C ALA A 108 -6.23 11.78 20.54
N ALA A 109 -4.94 11.44 20.49
CA ALA A 109 -4.15 11.44 19.25
C ALA A 109 -4.17 10.06 18.57
N THR A 110 -4.17 10.07 17.24
CA THR A 110 -4.15 8.86 16.41
C THR A 110 -2.71 8.51 16.04
N LEU A 111 -2.27 7.27 16.28
CA LEU A 111 -0.94 6.81 15.87
C LEU A 111 -0.82 6.79 14.34
N ALA A 112 0.36 7.14 13.82
CA ALA A 112 0.64 7.03 12.40
C ALA A 112 0.56 5.55 11.95
N PRO A 113 -0.22 5.20 10.92
CA PRO A 113 -0.33 3.83 10.45
C PRO A 113 0.95 3.38 9.71
N LEU A 114 1.08 2.08 9.43
CA LEU A 114 2.18 1.55 8.61
C LEU A 114 2.32 2.33 7.28
N GLY A 115 3.56 2.50 6.83
CA GLY A 115 3.87 3.34 5.67
C GLY A 115 3.82 4.85 5.92
N ARG A 116 3.40 5.31 7.12
CA ARG A 116 3.36 6.73 7.49
C ARG A 116 4.06 7.02 8.80
N TYR A 117 4.58 8.23 8.96
CA TYR A 117 5.26 8.69 10.16
C TYR A 117 4.88 10.13 10.52
N VAL A 118 5.11 10.52 11.78
CA VAL A 118 4.93 11.90 12.26
C VAL A 118 6.19 12.36 12.98
N ASP A 119 6.94 13.26 12.35
CA ASP A 119 8.22 13.78 12.83
C ASP A 119 8.11 15.08 13.63
N THR A 120 6.89 15.65 13.76
CA THR A 120 6.65 16.88 14.51
C THR A 120 5.50 16.72 15.50
N THR A 121 5.68 17.27 16.70
CA THR A 121 4.58 17.34 17.68
C THR A 121 3.51 18.32 17.20
N GLY A 122 2.25 18.05 17.51
CA GLY A 122 1.14 18.91 17.09
C GLY A 122 0.77 18.74 15.61
N ALA A 123 1.16 17.63 14.97
CA ALA A 123 0.81 17.36 13.59
C ALA A 123 -0.67 17.02 13.45
N SER A 124 -1.30 17.54 12.39
CA SER A 124 -2.66 17.19 12.00
C SER A 124 -2.74 16.07 10.97
N VAL A 125 -1.60 15.67 10.41
CA VAL A 125 -1.51 14.66 9.35
C VAL A 125 -0.20 13.87 9.48
N ALA A 126 -0.26 12.58 9.15
CA ALA A 126 0.91 11.72 9.04
C ALA A 126 1.52 11.76 7.63
N LYS A 127 2.84 11.93 7.56
CA LYS A 127 3.64 11.94 6.33
C LYS A 127 3.81 10.54 5.77
N LEU A 128 3.73 10.38 4.46
CA LEU A 128 4.08 9.10 3.79
C LEU A 128 5.59 8.88 3.81
N ALA A 129 6.01 7.63 3.97
CA ALA A 129 7.37 7.23 3.65
C ALA A 129 7.64 7.52 2.16
N SER A 130 8.73 8.24 1.86
CA SER A 130 9.12 8.54 0.48
C SER A 130 9.70 7.31 -0.22
N LEU A 131 9.88 7.40 -1.55
CA LEU A 131 10.67 6.41 -2.29
C LEU A 131 12.02 6.13 -1.60
N GLY A 132 12.43 4.87 -1.64
CA GLY A 132 13.63 4.40 -0.94
C GLY A 132 13.48 4.23 0.58
N SER A 133 12.35 4.61 1.19
CA SER A 133 12.11 4.46 2.63
C SER A 133 10.80 3.75 2.94
N TYR A 134 10.71 3.10 4.09
CA TYR A 134 9.53 2.37 4.54
C TYR A 134 9.26 2.64 6.03
N VAL A 135 8.02 2.39 6.47
CA VAL A 135 7.63 2.43 7.88
C VAL A 135 6.95 1.12 8.26
N ASP A 136 7.66 0.30 9.02
CA ASP A 136 7.24 -1.04 9.47
C ASP A 136 6.60 -1.04 10.87
N THR A 137 6.49 0.12 11.52
CA THR A 137 6.03 0.25 12.90
C THR A 137 4.92 1.29 13.00
N VAL A 138 3.79 0.94 13.63
CA VAL A 138 2.71 1.88 13.93
C VAL A 138 3.21 2.90 14.96
N GLY A 139 2.87 4.17 14.76
CA GLY A 139 3.32 5.25 15.64
C GLY A 139 4.77 5.68 15.40
N ALA A 140 5.34 5.39 14.22
CA ALA A 140 6.71 5.79 13.93
C ALA A 140 6.84 7.32 13.82
N SER A 141 7.93 7.85 14.36
CA SER A 141 8.29 9.26 14.23
C SER A 141 9.21 9.55 13.02
N ALA A 142 9.71 8.51 12.35
CA ALA A 142 10.56 8.61 11.18
C ALA A 142 10.37 7.41 10.25
N ALA A 143 10.66 7.60 8.95
CA ALA A 143 10.78 6.50 8.01
C ALA A 143 12.20 5.89 8.05
N LYS A 144 12.29 4.58 7.83
CA LYS A 144 13.55 3.85 7.74
C LYS A 144 13.99 3.78 6.27
N PRO A 145 15.25 4.11 5.92
CA PRO A 145 15.75 3.87 4.58
C PRO A 145 15.80 2.36 4.31
N ALA A 146 15.55 1.95 3.06
CA ALA A 146 15.71 0.57 2.62
C ALA A 146 17.18 0.14 2.83
N PRO A 147 17.45 -0.99 3.50
CA PRO A 147 18.82 -1.46 3.71
C PRO A 147 19.42 -2.00 2.41
N LEU A 148 20.75 -2.25 2.39
CA LEU A 148 21.42 -2.90 1.28
C LEU A 148 20.71 -4.20 0.87
N GLY A 149 20.71 -4.50 -0.42
CA GLY A 149 19.95 -5.62 -0.99
C GLY A 149 18.44 -5.39 -1.05
N ARG A 150 17.90 -4.28 -0.55
CA ARG A 150 16.47 -3.96 -0.60
C ARG A 150 16.19 -2.57 -1.15
N TYR A 151 15.06 -2.42 -1.82
CA TYR A 151 14.61 -1.15 -2.39
C TYR A 151 13.13 -0.88 -2.09
N VAL A 152 12.73 0.39 -2.22
CA VAL A 152 11.32 0.81 -2.10
C VAL A 152 10.94 1.67 -3.31
N ASP A 153 10.13 1.10 -4.19
CA ASP A 153 9.67 1.71 -5.43
C ASP A 153 8.31 2.40 -5.33
N THR A 154 7.66 2.35 -4.16
CA THR A 154 6.32 2.89 -3.94
C THR A 154 6.28 3.76 -2.69
N PRO A 155 5.77 5.00 -2.75
CA PRO A 155 5.55 5.82 -1.57
C PRO A 155 4.58 5.15 -0.59
N GLY A 156 4.79 5.32 0.71
CA GLY A 156 3.94 4.74 1.74
C GLY A 156 4.16 3.24 1.95
N ALA A 157 5.29 2.68 1.52
CA ALA A 157 5.59 1.28 1.75
C ALA A 157 5.79 0.98 3.25
N SER A 158 5.25 -0.16 3.69
CA SER A 158 5.50 -0.70 5.03
C SER A 158 6.65 -1.71 5.06
N VAL A 159 7.13 -2.13 3.89
CA VAL A 159 8.19 -3.13 3.71
C VAL A 159 9.05 -2.78 2.51
N ALA A 160 10.36 -3.07 2.60
CA ALA A 160 11.29 -2.95 1.49
C ALA A 160 11.39 -4.26 0.69
N LYS A 161 11.32 -4.15 -0.63
CA LYS A 161 11.41 -5.28 -1.58
C LYS A 161 12.85 -5.76 -1.69
N LEU A 162 13.07 -7.07 -1.78
CA LEU A 162 14.39 -7.64 -2.07
C LEU A 162 14.77 -7.34 -3.52
N ALA A 163 16.03 -7.01 -3.76
CA ALA A 163 16.58 -6.99 -5.12
C ALA A 163 16.36 -8.37 -5.77
N PRO A 164 15.75 -8.46 -6.96
CA PRO A 164 15.60 -9.74 -7.65
C PRO A 164 16.97 -10.28 -8.07
N ALA A 165 17.06 -11.58 -8.36
CA ALA A 165 18.27 -12.17 -8.92
C ALA A 165 18.66 -11.44 -10.22
N GLY A 166 19.96 -11.26 -10.44
CA GLY A 166 20.50 -10.43 -11.51
C GLY A 166 20.53 -8.93 -11.22
N TYR A 167 19.93 -8.49 -10.11
CA TYR A 167 19.95 -7.11 -9.64
C TYR A 167 20.54 -7.02 -8.24
N PHE A 168 21.04 -5.84 -7.88
CA PHE A 168 21.61 -5.56 -6.58
C PHE A 168 21.25 -4.15 -6.09
N VAL A 169 21.31 -3.94 -4.79
CA VAL A 169 21.11 -2.63 -4.15
C VAL A 169 22.35 -2.35 -3.30
N ASP A 170 23.19 -1.45 -3.79
CA ASP A 170 24.48 -1.09 -3.21
C ASP A 170 24.42 0.14 -2.30
N LYS A 171 23.26 0.82 -2.21
CA LYS A 171 23.08 2.00 -1.36
C LYS A 171 21.82 1.89 -0.53
N THR A 172 21.93 2.29 0.73
CA THR A 172 20.75 2.47 1.59
C THR A 172 19.84 3.55 1.02
N GLY A 173 18.53 3.34 1.09
CA GLY A 173 17.57 4.33 0.61
C GLY A 173 17.33 4.29 -0.90
N GLN A 174 17.75 3.23 -1.60
CA GLN A 174 17.52 3.10 -3.04
C GLN A 174 16.04 2.83 -3.36
N SER A 175 15.53 3.53 -4.37
CA SER A 175 14.16 3.38 -4.85
C SER A 175 14.00 2.30 -5.93
N ALA A 176 15.11 1.80 -6.47
CA ALA A 176 15.16 0.75 -7.47
C ALA A 176 16.42 -0.09 -7.29
N ALA A 177 16.34 -1.36 -7.71
CA ALA A 177 17.51 -2.23 -7.80
C ALA A 177 18.29 -1.95 -9.08
N LEU A 178 19.61 -2.03 -9.02
CA LEU A 178 20.52 -1.88 -10.14
C LEU A 178 20.74 -3.24 -10.82
N ALA A 179 20.64 -3.29 -12.15
CA ALA A 179 21.02 -4.49 -12.88
C ALA A 179 22.53 -4.74 -12.70
N ALA A 180 22.93 -6.00 -12.46
CA ALA A 180 24.34 -6.39 -12.57
C ALA A 180 24.84 -5.97 -13.97
N PRO A 181 25.97 -5.26 -14.11
CA PRO A 181 26.47 -4.89 -15.42
C PRO A 181 27.00 -6.12 -16.18
N ALA A 182 27.21 -5.98 -17.48
CA ALA A 182 27.80 -7.03 -18.30
C ALA A 182 29.18 -7.47 -17.74
N GLY A 183 29.47 -8.76 -17.81
CA GLY A 183 30.64 -9.38 -17.16
C GLY A 183 30.52 -9.51 -15.64
N ARG A 184 29.37 -9.15 -15.04
CA ARG A 184 29.06 -9.36 -13.62
C ARG A 184 27.73 -10.06 -13.43
N PHE A 185 27.54 -10.63 -12.25
CA PHE A 185 26.33 -11.32 -11.84
C PHE A 185 25.89 -10.98 -10.42
N ALA A 186 24.60 -11.15 -10.11
CA ALA A 186 24.05 -11.05 -8.76
C ALA A 186 23.20 -12.29 -8.47
N SER A 187 23.78 -13.27 -7.77
CA SER A 187 23.26 -14.65 -7.71
C SER A 187 22.03 -14.88 -6.85
N GLY A 188 21.71 -13.96 -5.95
CA GLY A 188 20.66 -14.18 -4.96
C GLY A 188 19.67 -13.03 -4.87
N LEU A 189 18.46 -13.38 -4.44
CA LEU A 189 17.51 -12.42 -3.91
C LEU A 189 18.17 -11.61 -2.80
N GLY A 190 18.02 -10.29 -2.84
CA GLY A 190 18.60 -9.41 -1.85
C GLY A 190 20.09 -9.15 -1.99
N SER A 191 20.67 -9.36 -3.19
CA SER A 191 22.08 -9.07 -3.42
C SER A 191 22.40 -7.59 -3.15
N SER A 192 23.41 -7.32 -2.34
CA SER A 192 23.90 -5.95 -2.07
C SER A 192 25.00 -5.49 -3.02
N ALA A 193 25.52 -6.39 -3.85
CA ALA A 193 26.57 -6.13 -4.81
C ALA A 193 26.48 -7.10 -6.00
N SER A 194 27.17 -6.77 -7.08
CA SER A 194 27.42 -7.68 -8.20
C SER A 194 28.86 -8.20 -8.19
N ALA A 195 29.02 -9.50 -8.43
CA ALA A 195 30.31 -10.19 -8.52
C ALA A 195 30.79 -10.26 -9.96
N ALA A 196 32.11 -10.15 -10.18
CA ALA A 196 32.68 -10.33 -11.51
C ALA A 196 32.62 -11.79 -11.95
N CYS A 197 32.40 -12.01 -13.25
CA CYS A 197 32.47 -13.35 -13.80
C CYS A 197 33.90 -13.90 -13.76
N PRO A 198 34.09 -15.18 -13.36
CA PRO A 198 35.39 -15.83 -13.43
C PRO A 198 35.99 -15.84 -14.85
N THR A 199 37.31 -16.00 -14.94
CA THR A 199 38.00 -16.10 -16.24
C THR A 199 37.41 -17.19 -17.11
N GLY A 200 37.23 -16.89 -18.41
CA GLY A 200 36.58 -17.80 -19.34
C GLY A 200 35.07 -17.88 -19.17
N SER A 201 34.44 -16.92 -18.47
CA SER A 201 32.99 -16.77 -18.36
C SER A 201 32.52 -15.32 -18.48
N ASN A 202 31.25 -15.11 -18.83
CA ASN A 202 30.61 -13.80 -19.00
C ASN A 202 29.16 -13.78 -18.51
N SER A 203 28.59 -12.57 -18.45
CA SER A 203 27.17 -12.27 -18.23
C SER A 203 26.80 -11.07 -19.11
N TYR A 204 25.54 -10.96 -19.53
CA TYR A 204 25.02 -9.91 -20.44
C TYR A 204 24.54 -8.66 -19.72
N GLY A 205 24.63 -8.65 -18.40
CA GLY A 205 23.94 -7.70 -17.57
C GLY A 205 22.55 -8.18 -17.17
N ALA A 206 22.09 -7.71 -16.00
CA ALA A 206 20.98 -8.28 -15.25
C ALA A 206 21.10 -9.81 -15.04
N GLY A 207 22.31 -10.37 -15.12
CA GLY A 207 22.53 -11.81 -15.01
C GLY A 207 22.67 -12.24 -13.56
N SER A 208 22.01 -13.33 -13.17
CA SER A 208 22.18 -13.92 -11.84
C SER A 208 23.31 -14.95 -11.78
N ALA A 209 23.89 -15.32 -12.92
CA ALA A 209 25.05 -16.18 -12.97
C ALA A 209 25.98 -15.85 -14.14
N CYS A 210 27.14 -16.51 -14.16
CA CYS A 210 28.12 -16.42 -15.24
C CYS A 210 28.12 -17.69 -16.08
N ARG A 211 28.38 -17.52 -17.37
CA ARG A 211 28.38 -18.59 -18.36
C ARG A 211 29.74 -18.70 -19.03
N ARG A 212 30.24 -19.91 -19.29
CA ARG A 212 31.56 -20.07 -19.95
C ARG A 212 31.56 -19.57 -21.40
N ILE A 213 32.59 -18.81 -21.76
CA ILE A 213 32.90 -18.35 -23.11
C ILE A 213 33.76 -19.45 -23.75
N GLN A 214 33.17 -20.49 -24.34
CA GLN A 214 33.93 -21.44 -25.16
C GLN A 214 33.52 -21.31 -26.62
N ALA A 215 34.47 -20.86 -27.44
CA ALA A 215 34.37 -20.90 -28.90
C ALA A 215 34.32 -22.37 -29.34
N GLY A 216 33.11 -22.90 -29.56
CA GLY A 216 32.92 -24.28 -30.01
C GLY A 216 31.96 -25.15 -29.20
N TYR A 217 30.91 -24.60 -28.56
CA TYR A 217 29.77 -25.40 -28.08
C TYR A 217 28.87 -25.86 -29.24
N GLY A 218 29.46 -26.59 -30.19
CA GLY A 218 28.79 -27.37 -31.22
C GLY A 218 28.99 -28.86 -30.92
N GLY A 219 28.30 -29.38 -29.90
CA GLY A 219 28.37 -30.79 -29.55
C GLY A 219 27.52 -31.13 -28.34
N ALA A 220 26.35 -31.72 -28.58
CA ALA A 220 25.49 -32.47 -27.65
C ALA A 220 25.34 -31.91 -26.22
N GLY A 221 24.44 -30.95 -26.07
CA GLY A 221 24.02 -30.38 -24.79
C GLY A 221 23.02 -29.28 -25.04
N VAL A 222 21.85 -29.66 -25.55
CA VAL A 222 20.74 -28.71 -25.72
C VAL A 222 20.33 -28.28 -24.32
N VAL A 223 20.80 -27.11 -23.87
CA VAL A 223 20.01 -26.37 -22.90
C VAL A 223 18.69 -26.11 -23.64
N THR A 224 17.58 -26.43 -23.03
CA THR A 224 16.25 -26.02 -23.45
C THR A 224 15.52 -25.91 -22.14
N PRO A 225 14.67 -24.90 -21.92
CA PRO A 225 13.58 -25.11 -21.00
C PRO A 225 12.80 -26.33 -21.49
N LEU A 226 12.97 -27.48 -20.84
CA LEU A 226 12.06 -28.61 -21.04
C LEU A 226 10.86 -28.29 -20.16
N LEU A 227 9.68 -28.09 -20.75
CA LEU A 227 8.49 -28.22 -19.92
C LEU A 227 8.28 -29.72 -19.69
N ASP A 228 7.70 -30.05 -18.54
CA ASP A 228 7.35 -31.43 -18.15
C ASP A 228 6.75 -32.20 -19.34
N SER A 229 7.02 -33.51 -19.38
CA SER A 229 6.76 -34.60 -20.33
C SER A 229 5.54 -34.55 -21.27
N THR A 230 4.62 -33.61 -21.13
CA THR A 230 3.54 -33.28 -22.07
C THR A 230 3.83 -32.09 -23.00
N PHE A 231 4.85 -31.25 -22.73
CA PHE A 231 5.09 -30.00 -23.47
C PHE A 231 6.58 -29.86 -23.86
N GLY A 232 7.03 -30.52 -24.93
CA GLY A 232 8.44 -30.56 -25.35
C GLY A 232 9.11 -29.21 -25.72
N THR A 233 10.19 -29.29 -26.51
CA THR A 233 11.04 -28.14 -26.88
C THR A 233 10.38 -27.21 -27.91
N GLY A 234 9.39 -26.42 -27.51
CA GLY A 234 8.57 -25.67 -28.45
C GLY A 234 7.66 -26.59 -29.26
N GLY A 235 6.49 -26.09 -29.64
CA GLY A 235 5.49 -26.91 -30.31
C GLY A 235 4.10 -26.30 -30.28
N SER A 236 3.17 -26.95 -30.98
CA SER A 236 1.75 -26.62 -30.93
C SER A 236 1.08 -27.40 -29.80
N HIS A 237 0.32 -26.70 -28.98
CA HIS A 237 -0.37 -27.24 -27.83
C HIS A 237 -1.84 -26.88 -27.91
N ASP A 238 -2.69 -27.89 -27.96
CA ASP A 238 -4.13 -27.70 -27.95
C ASP A 238 -4.63 -27.60 -26.50
N LEU A 239 -5.23 -26.45 -26.18
CA LEU A 239 -5.85 -26.16 -24.90
C LEU A 239 -7.29 -26.69 -24.81
N GLY A 240 -7.84 -27.20 -25.92
CA GLY A 240 -9.24 -27.62 -25.98
C GLY A 240 -10.19 -26.43 -25.85
N SER A 241 -11.24 -26.60 -25.05
CA SER A 241 -12.22 -25.54 -24.78
C SER A 241 -11.74 -24.63 -23.65
N VAL A 242 -11.54 -23.34 -23.94
CA VAL A 242 -11.13 -22.33 -22.96
C VAL A 242 -12.21 -21.26 -22.85
N LEU A 243 -12.64 -20.95 -21.62
CA LEU A 243 -13.59 -19.86 -21.36
C LEU A 243 -12.85 -18.55 -21.06
N PRO A 244 -13.49 -17.39 -21.28
CA PRO A 244 -12.95 -16.11 -20.84
C PRO A 244 -12.66 -16.11 -19.33
N ASN A 245 -11.47 -15.63 -18.93
CA ASN A 245 -10.93 -15.63 -17.56
C ASN A 245 -10.45 -17.00 -17.02
N ASP A 246 -10.48 -18.07 -17.82
CA ASP A 246 -9.82 -19.32 -17.43
C ASP A 246 -8.30 -19.19 -17.41
N SER A 247 -7.65 -20.07 -16.67
CA SER A 247 -6.18 -20.12 -16.61
C SER A 247 -5.67 -21.54 -16.80
N VAL A 248 -4.70 -21.69 -17.70
CA VAL A 248 -4.05 -22.97 -17.97
C VAL A 248 -2.63 -22.94 -17.41
N VAL A 249 -2.30 -23.91 -16.55
CA VAL A 249 -0.96 -24.05 -15.96
C VAL A 249 -0.04 -24.79 -16.92
N PHE A 250 1.18 -24.30 -17.07
CA PHE A 250 2.26 -25.00 -17.74
C PHE A 250 3.59 -24.74 -17.01
N LYS A 251 4.51 -25.71 -17.03
CA LYS A 251 5.69 -25.73 -16.14
C LYS A 251 6.99 -25.68 -16.92
N VAL A 252 7.81 -24.64 -16.76
CA VAL A 252 9.10 -24.48 -17.42
C VAL A 252 10.22 -25.06 -16.56
N THR A 253 11.03 -26.00 -17.06
CA THR A 253 12.14 -26.64 -16.31
C THR A 253 13.47 -26.48 -17.01
N ASN A 254 14.53 -26.14 -16.28
CA ASN A 254 15.90 -26.22 -16.79
C ASN A 254 16.46 -27.64 -16.63
N THR A 255 16.66 -28.32 -17.75
CA THR A 255 17.22 -29.68 -17.81
C THR A 255 18.70 -29.71 -18.20
N SER A 256 19.42 -28.58 -18.07
CA SER A 256 20.85 -28.55 -18.36
C SER A 256 21.60 -29.61 -17.54
N ALA A 257 22.43 -30.38 -18.25
CA ALA A 257 23.36 -31.36 -17.70
C ALA A 257 24.75 -30.75 -17.43
N ASP A 258 24.90 -29.43 -17.57
CA ASP A 258 26.16 -28.76 -17.29
C ASP A 258 26.57 -28.98 -15.83
N LEU A 259 27.79 -29.48 -15.62
CA LEU A 259 28.36 -29.71 -14.29
C LEU A 259 28.53 -28.37 -13.58
N ALA A 260 27.70 -28.11 -12.58
CA ALA A 260 27.90 -27.04 -11.61
C ALA A 260 29.27 -27.26 -10.95
N THR A 261 30.28 -26.53 -11.39
CA THR A 261 31.54 -26.43 -10.64
C THR A 261 31.30 -25.42 -9.53
N THR A 262 31.72 -25.76 -8.32
CA THR A 262 31.57 -24.94 -7.11
C THR A 262 31.92 -23.48 -7.41
N GLY A 263 30.91 -22.60 -7.36
CA GLY A 263 31.04 -21.16 -7.64
C GLY A 263 30.35 -20.66 -8.93
N ASN A 264 29.93 -21.55 -9.84
CA ASN A 264 29.21 -21.19 -11.07
C ASN A 264 27.88 -21.96 -11.14
N LEU A 265 26.77 -21.33 -10.75
CA LEU A 265 25.43 -21.87 -11.02
C LEU A 265 25.14 -21.74 -12.52
N THR A 266 24.84 -22.84 -13.20
CA THR A 266 24.42 -22.85 -14.61
C THR A 266 22.90 -22.72 -14.71
N ALA A 267 22.40 -21.51 -14.47
CA ALA A 267 20.97 -21.27 -14.55
C ALA A 267 20.51 -20.78 -15.91
N LEU A 268 19.25 -21.09 -16.24
CA LEU A 268 18.53 -20.55 -17.38
C LEU A 268 17.67 -19.39 -16.89
N THR A 269 17.90 -18.19 -17.42
CA THR A 269 17.13 -16.99 -17.05
C THR A 269 16.06 -16.71 -18.10
N LEU A 270 14.80 -16.62 -17.66
CA LEU A 270 13.70 -16.13 -18.48
C LEU A 270 13.70 -14.58 -18.47
N ARG A 271 13.96 -13.95 -19.61
CA ARG A 271 14.20 -12.49 -19.70
C ARG A 271 12.97 -11.67 -20.01
N SER A 272 12.23 -12.10 -21.01
CA SER A 272 11.02 -11.45 -21.46
C SER A 272 10.12 -12.46 -22.15
N HIS A 273 8.86 -12.09 -22.31
CA HIS A 273 7.93 -12.83 -23.13
C HIS A 273 7.20 -11.89 -24.08
N THR A 274 6.77 -12.42 -25.21
CA THR A 274 5.88 -11.71 -26.14
C THR A 274 4.81 -12.68 -26.63
N PHE A 275 3.59 -12.20 -26.78
CA PHE A 275 2.53 -12.92 -27.48
C PHE A 275 2.41 -12.41 -28.92
N SER A 276 2.12 -13.30 -29.88
CA SER A 276 1.78 -12.90 -31.25
C SER A 276 0.49 -12.10 -31.32
N ASP A 277 -0.43 -12.35 -30.39
CA ASP A 277 -1.64 -11.57 -30.17
C ASP A 277 -1.80 -11.30 -28.66
N PRO A 278 -1.35 -10.14 -28.17
CA PRO A 278 -1.44 -9.79 -26.75
C PRO A 278 -2.88 -9.52 -26.28
N GLY A 279 -3.87 -9.48 -27.19
CA GLY A 279 -5.28 -9.28 -26.86
C GLY A 279 -5.99 -10.52 -26.31
N LEU A 280 -5.40 -11.70 -26.46
CA LEU A 280 -6.06 -12.97 -26.16
C LEU A 280 -5.69 -13.53 -24.77
N PHE A 281 -4.42 -13.42 -24.38
CA PHE A 281 -3.90 -14.04 -23.15
C PHE A 281 -2.92 -13.11 -22.41
N ASP A 282 -2.85 -13.28 -21.09
CA ASP A 282 -1.76 -12.77 -20.25
C ASP A 282 -0.92 -13.94 -19.72
N LEU A 283 0.36 -13.67 -19.43
CA LEU A 283 1.25 -14.63 -18.78
C LEU A 283 1.40 -14.27 -17.30
N VAL A 284 0.88 -15.12 -16.42
CA VAL A 284 0.94 -14.95 -14.96
C VAL A 284 1.99 -15.89 -14.37
N GLY A 285 2.67 -15.45 -13.31
CA GLY A 285 3.78 -16.18 -12.68
C GLY A 285 5.15 -15.95 -13.34
N PHE A 286 5.18 -15.20 -14.44
CA PHE A 286 6.44 -14.78 -15.08
C PHE A 286 6.99 -13.52 -14.41
N THR A 287 8.29 -13.54 -14.12
CA THR A 287 9.04 -12.34 -13.70
C THR A 287 10.26 -12.21 -14.60
N ASN A 288 10.53 -11.00 -15.11
CA ASN A 288 11.75 -10.75 -15.89
C ASN A 288 12.96 -11.08 -15.00
N GLY A 289 13.85 -11.94 -15.48
CA GLY A 289 14.99 -12.41 -14.70
C GLY A 289 14.71 -13.68 -13.88
N LEU A 290 13.58 -14.35 -14.09
CA LEU A 290 13.26 -15.60 -13.38
C LEU A 290 14.30 -16.68 -13.71
N GLU A 291 14.97 -17.18 -12.68
CA GLU A 291 16.07 -18.13 -12.79
C GLU A 291 15.60 -19.57 -12.57
N LEU A 292 15.98 -20.46 -13.48
CA LEU A 292 15.76 -21.90 -13.38
C LEU A 292 17.12 -22.59 -13.17
N ALA A 293 17.37 -23.11 -11.97
CA ALA A 293 18.63 -23.80 -11.63
C ALA A 293 18.86 -25.08 -12.45
N ALA A 294 20.13 -25.44 -12.68
CA ALA A 294 20.50 -26.69 -13.36
C ALA A 294 19.97 -27.93 -12.64
N GLY A 295 19.75 -29.02 -13.39
CA GLY A 295 19.36 -30.31 -12.82
C GLY A 295 17.94 -30.38 -12.26
N GLY A 296 16.99 -29.63 -12.84
CA GLY A 296 15.55 -29.76 -12.50
C GLY A 296 14.91 -28.54 -11.83
N GLY A 297 15.52 -27.36 -11.88
CA GLY A 297 14.85 -26.13 -11.45
C GLY A 297 13.64 -25.83 -12.34
N SER A 298 12.48 -25.58 -11.74
CA SER A 298 11.22 -25.37 -12.48
C SER A 298 10.44 -24.14 -12.00
N ALA A 299 9.70 -23.51 -12.92
CA ALA A 299 8.71 -22.49 -12.63
C ALA A 299 7.34 -22.86 -13.22
N SER A 300 6.28 -22.66 -12.44
CA SER A 300 4.90 -22.79 -12.93
C SER A 300 4.43 -21.44 -13.47
N LEU A 301 4.04 -21.42 -14.73
CA LEU A 301 3.47 -20.29 -15.43
C LEU A 301 2.00 -20.56 -15.76
N LEU A 302 1.22 -19.50 -15.88
CA LEU A 302 -0.22 -19.55 -16.14
C LEU A 302 -0.52 -18.74 -17.40
N LEU A 303 -1.13 -19.35 -18.41
CA LEU A 303 -1.80 -18.62 -19.49
C LEU A 303 -3.20 -18.24 -19.01
N HIS A 304 -3.43 -16.96 -18.77
CA HIS A 304 -4.73 -16.45 -18.37
C HIS A 304 -5.48 -15.91 -19.60
N ALA A 305 -6.64 -16.50 -19.92
CA ALA A 305 -7.48 -16.07 -21.02
C ALA A 305 -8.16 -14.74 -20.68
N LYS A 306 -8.06 -13.74 -21.55
CA LYS A 306 -8.70 -12.44 -21.31
C LYS A 306 -10.22 -12.54 -21.42
N ALA A 307 -10.91 -11.67 -20.70
CA ALA A 307 -12.37 -11.55 -20.76
C ALA A 307 -12.91 -11.33 -22.19
N GLY A 308 -12.10 -10.72 -23.07
CA GLY A 308 -12.44 -10.45 -24.47
C GLY A 308 -12.10 -11.56 -25.47
N LEU A 309 -11.82 -12.80 -25.01
CA LEU A 309 -11.47 -13.90 -25.91
C LEU A 309 -12.60 -14.13 -26.94
N PRO A 310 -12.34 -13.99 -28.26
CA PRO A 310 -13.37 -14.08 -29.28
C PRO A 310 -13.93 -15.50 -29.38
N VAL A 311 -15.21 -15.61 -29.75
CA VAL A 311 -15.84 -16.91 -30.03
C VAL A 311 -15.22 -17.51 -31.30
N GLY A 312 -14.89 -18.80 -31.25
CA GLY A 312 -14.30 -19.53 -32.37
C GLY A 312 -12.93 -20.12 -32.03
N ALA A 313 -12.23 -20.57 -33.07
CA ALA A 313 -10.87 -21.08 -32.92
C ALA A 313 -9.89 -19.93 -32.68
N PHE A 314 -8.94 -20.13 -31.77
CA PHE A 314 -7.84 -19.22 -31.55
C PHE A 314 -6.50 -19.92 -31.73
N SER A 315 -5.47 -19.13 -32.05
CA SER A 315 -4.08 -19.57 -32.12
C SER A 315 -3.17 -18.42 -31.69
N VAL A 316 -2.40 -18.61 -30.61
CA VAL A 316 -1.48 -17.59 -30.09
C VAL A 316 -0.08 -18.18 -29.93
N ILE A 317 0.95 -17.43 -30.29
CA ILE A 317 2.35 -17.82 -30.08
C ILE A 317 2.89 -17.08 -28.87
N LEU A 318 3.35 -17.80 -27.86
CA LEU A 318 4.16 -17.28 -26.77
C LEU A 318 5.63 -17.47 -27.14
N THR A 319 6.38 -16.37 -27.22
CA THR A 319 7.83 -16.40 -27.37
C THR A 319 8.49 -15.99 -26.06
N LEU A 320 9.28 -16.89 -25.48
CA LEU A 320 10.11 -16.65 -24.31
C LEU A 320 11.54 -16.35 -24.77
N ASN A 321 12.06 -15.18 -24.40
CA ASN A 321 13.46 -14.84 -24.57
C ASN A 321 14.24 -15.32 -23.36
N THR A 322 15.32 -16.04 -23.60
CA THR A 322 16.20 -16.56 -22.56
C THR A 322 17.63 -16.08 -22.77
N ASP A 323 18.48 -16.27 -21.78
CA ASP A 323 19.93 -16.09 -21.91
C ASP A 323 20.66 -17.33 -22.48
N GLN A 324 19.91 -18.34 -22.89
CA GLN A 324 20.46 -19.59 -23.32
C GLN A 324 21.27 -19.47 -24.60
N ASN A 325 22.46 -20.06 -24.64
CA ASN A 325 23.36 -20.04 -25.79
C ASN A 325 23.76 -18.65 -26.30
N ALA A 326 23.50 -17.58 -25.54
CA ALA A 326 24.01 -16.26 -25.87
C ALA A 326 25.55 -16.26 -25.77
N ASP A 327 26.25 -15.73 -26.78
CA ASP A 327 27.69 -15.30 -26.76
C ASP A 327 27.80 -13.82 -26.43
N TYR A 328 28.89 -13.32 -25.82
CA TYR A 328 28.91 -11.96 -25.22
C TYR A 328 28.31 -10.91 -26.18
N GLN A 329 27.38 -10.08 -25.72
CA GLN A 329 26.63 -9.09 -26.55
C GLN A 329 25.69 -9.67 -27.63
N ALA A 330 25.50 -10.99 -27.73
CA ALA A 330 24.51 -11.60 -28.63
C ALA A 330 23.14 -11.78 -27.95
N ALA A 331 22.08 -11.76 -28.74
CA ALA A 331 20.75 -12.18 -28.29
C ALA A 331 20.79 -13.66 -27.89
N GLY A 332 20.21 -14.01 -26.74
CA GLY A 332 20.05 -15.41 -26.35
C GLY A 332 18.98 -16.11 -27.18
N LYS A 333 18.71 -17.39 -26.88
CA LYS A 333 17.70 -18.15 -27.61
C LYS A 333 16.28 -17.70 -27.28
N GLN A 334 15.47 -17.70 -28.33
CA GLN A 334 14.02 -17.61 -28.25
C GLN A 334 13.42 -19.00 -28.28
N PHE A 335 12.43 -19.23 -27.41
CA PHE A 335 11.60 -20.43 -27.41
C PHE A 335 10.17 -20.00 -27.72
N SER A 336 9.64 -20.48 -28.85
CA SER A 336 8.28 -20.16 -29.29
C SER A 336 7.37 -21.38 -29.12
N TYR A 337 6.17 -21.11 -28.61
CA TYR A 337 5.14 -22.10 -28.32
C TYR A 337 3.83 -21.62 -28.92
N THR A 338 3.18 -22.46 -29.72
CA THR A 338 1.88 -22.17 -30.30
C THR A 338 0.80 -22.80 -29.43
N PHE A 339 -0.14 -22.01 -28.94
CA PHE A 339 -1.31 -22.47 -28.21
C PHE A 339 -2.55 -22.32 -29.09
N THR A 340 -3.23 -23.43 -29.33
CA THR A 340 -4.49 -23.46 -30.09
C THR A 340 -5.64 -23.86 -29.17
N GLY A 341 -6.87 -23.54 -29.56
CA GLY A 341 -8.05 -24.01 -28.85
C GLY A 341 -9.33 -23.42 -29.42
N LEU A 342 -10.44 -23.67 -28.73
CA LEU A 342 -11.76 -23.21 -29.12
C LEU A 342 -12.42 -22.49 -27.94
N HIS A 343 -12.90 -21.27 -28.18
CA HIS A 343 -13.93 -20.68 -27.34
C HIS A 343 -15.27 -20.97 -27.99
N ALA A 344 -15.94 -22.02 -27.51
CA ALA A 344 -17.31 -22.28 -27.93
C ALA A 344 -18.22 -21.21 -27.33
N ALA A 345 -19.02 -20.54 -28.16
CA ALA A 345 -20.12 -19.76 -27.64
C ALA A 345 -20.97 -20.68 -26.76
N ALA A 346 -21.32 -20.21 -25.56
CA ALA A 346 -22.33 -20.88 -24.77
C ALA A 346 -23.57 -20.98 -25.65
N VAL A 347 -23.87 -22.18 -26.16
CA VAL A 347 -25.17 -22.47 -26.76
C VAL A 347 -26.16 -22.20 -25.64
N PRO A 348 -27.06 -21.21 -25.77
CA PRO A 348 -28.12 -21.07 -24.78
C PRO A 348 -28.83 -22.42 -24.76
N GLY A 349 -28.75 -23.13 -23.63
CA GLY A 349 -29.52 -24.37 -23.46
C GLY A 349 -30.95 -24.07 -23.88
N PRO A 350 -31.62 -24.98 -24.64
CA PRO A 350 -32.93 -24.69 -25.21
C PRO A 350 -33.80 -24.14 -24.09
N GLY A 351 -34.19 -22.86 -24.21
CA GLY A 351 -35.07 -22.23 -23.26
C GLY A 351 -36.29 -23.13 -23.11
N SER A 352 -36.77 -23.29 -21.87
CA SER A 352 -37.80 -24.24 -21.47
C SER A 352 -39.08 -24.20 -22.33
N THR A 353 -39.25 -23.14 -23.13
CA THR A 353 -40.30 -22.96 -24.14
C THR A 353 -40.15 -23.83 -25.39
N ALA A 354 -38.93 -24.22 -25.79
CA ALA A 354 -38.69 -25.06 -26.97
C ALA A 354 -39.01 -26.56 -26.72
N LEU A 355 -38.86 -27.05 -25.47
CA LEU A 355 -39.29 -28.41 -25.11
C LEU A 355 -40.81 -28.57 -25.01
N LEU A 356 -41.56 -27.47 -24.78
CA LEU A 356 -43.02 -27.50 -24.66
C LEU A 356 -43.75 -27.57 -26.02
N LEU A 357 -43.12 -27.15 -27.12
CA LEU A 357 -43.72 -27.21 -28.47
C LEU A 357 -43.49 -28.54 -29.19
N ALA A 358 -42.49 -29.34 -28.80
CA ALA A 358 -42.28 -30.69 -29.33
C ALA A 358 -43.17 -31.76 -28.66
N GLY A 359 -43.77 -31.46 -27.50
CA GLY A 359 -44.62 -32.39 -26.73
C GLY A 359 -46.10 -32.41 -27.08
N LEU A 360 -46.59 -31.51 -27.95
CA LEU A 360 -48.01 -31.38 -28.31
C LEU A 360 -48.39 -31.95 -29.69
N GLY A 361 -47.45 -32.59 -30.40
CA GLY A 361 -47.67 -33.14 -31.75
C GLY A 361 -48.12 -34.60 -31.83
N THR A 362 -48.16 -35.36 -30.73
CA THR A 362 -48.36 -36.82 -30.74
C THR A 362 -49.56 -37.33 -29.94
N LEU A 363 -50.59 -36.49 -29.73
CA LEU A 363 -51.84 -36.90 -29.06
C LEU A 363 -53.10 -36.55 -29.88
N ALA A 364 -53.14 -36.92 -31.17
CA ALA A 364 -54.35 -36.73 -32.00
C ALA A 364 -54.72 -37.88 -32.95
N LEU A 365 -54.11 -39.07 -32.84
CA LEU A 365 -54.46 -40.22 -33.70
C LEU A 365 -54.49 -41.54 -32.93
N LEU A 366 -55.40 -41.68 -31.97
CA LEU A 366 -55.80 -42.98 -31.43
C LEU A 366 -57.32 -43.03 -31.22
N ARG A 367 -58.06 -43.39 -32.28
CA ARG A 367 -59.36 -44.07 -32.17
C ARG A 367 -59.82 -44.61 -33.53
N ARG A 368 -59.62 -45.91 -33.75
CA ARG A 368 -60.66 -46.89 -34.15
C ARG A 368 -60.03 -48.30 -34.25
N ARG A 369 -60.51 -49.20 -33.37
CA ARG A 369 -60.19 -50.65 -33.35
C ARG A 369 -60.98 -51.39 -34.45
N PRO A 370 -60.46 -52.47 -35.04
CA PRO A 370 -61.27 -53.55 -35.61
C PRO A 370 -61.47 -54.68 -34.58
N GLY A 371 -62.67 -55.29 -34.59
CA GLY A 371 -63.04 -56.46 -33.77
C GLY A 371 -62.47 -57.78 -34.29
N PRO A 372 -62.55 -58.88 -33.50
CA PRO A 372 -61.92 -60.16 -33.80
C PRO A 372 -62.77 -61.04 -34.75
N PRO A 373 -62.16 -62.03 -35.43
CA PRO A 373 -62.88 -62.92 -36.34
C PRO A 373 -63.55 -64.08 -35.57
N ALA A 374 -64.76 -64.46 -35.99
CA ALA A 374 -65.44 -65.68 -35.55
C ALA A 374 -65.14 -66.83 -36.51
N LEU A 375 -64.99 -68.03 -35.94
CA LEU A 375 -64.72 -69.31 -36.60
C LEU A 375 -65.84 -69.74 -37.56
N GLY A 376 -65.46 -70.52 -38.57
CA GLY A 376 -66.37 -71.11 -39.54
C GLY A 376 -67.15 -72.34 -39.03
N ALA A 377 -68.33 -72.52 -39.64
CA ALA A 377 -68.90 -73.75 -40.18
C ALA A 377 -70.06 -73.36 -41.10
#